data_AF-A0A285KZ94-F1
#
_entry.id   AF-A0A285KZ94-F1
#
_cell.length_a   1.000
_cell.length_b   1.000
_cell.length_c   1.000
_cell.angle_alpha   90.00
_cell.angle_beta   90.00
_cell.angle_gamma   90.00
#
_symmetry.space_group_name_H-M   'P 1'
#
loop_
_entity.id
_entity.type
_entity.pdbx_description
1 polymer ?
#
loop_
_entity_poly.entity_id
_entity_poly.type
_entity_poly.pdbx_seq_one_letter_code
_entity_poly.pdbx_strand_id
1 'polypeptide(L)'
;MTLNRKQLQQFSARAGVVAAVAAAGVVGLAAPSTAIPHNPDFPFTPTLTRLIPTDCSAIIDAAAVRQEKPGTFGVRVKVTQTGESCADWKVAVRFKNLDTGYADGQQHPVVNGVVQHTVDGVIVGFGTAPGLGRVEARIVALDSKDREMEQISGTATFTLS
;
A
#
# COMPACT_ATOMS: atom_id res chain seq x y z
N MET A 1 38.72 42.13 -54.15
CA MET A 1 37.53 41.36 -53.74
C MET A 1 37.27 41.58 -52.25
N THR A 2 36.38 42.50 -51.86
CA THR A 2 35.66 42.52 -50.57
C THR A 2 34.75 43.75 -50.44
N LEU A 3 33.80 43.65 -49.50
CA LEU A 3 32.89 44.66 -48.91
C LEU A 3 31.55 44.86 -49.64
N ASN A 4 30.49 44.13 -49.27
CA ASN A 4 29.73 44.08 -48.00
C ASN A 4 28.78 45.29 -47.84
N ARG A 5 27.48 44.96 -47.80
CA ARG A 5 26.32 45.84 -47.97
C ARG A 5 26.10 46.73 -46.73
N LYS A 6 26.20 48.05 -46.92
CA LYS A 6 25.47 49.11 -46.20
C LYS A 6 24.04 49.18 -46.80
N GLN A 7 22.95 49.60 -46.17
CA GLN A 7 22.67 50.49 -45.04
C GLN A 7 21.14 50.44 -44.78
N LEU A 8 20.72 50.61 -43.50
CA LEU A 8 19.66 51.50 -42.95
C LEU A 8 18.26 51.54 -43.65
N GLN A 9 17.11 51.74 -43.01
CA GLN A 9 16.69 52.25 -41.70
C GLN A 9 15.16 52.11 -41.70
N GLN A 10 14.53 51.78 -40.57
CA GLN A 10 13.63 52.74 -39.94
C GLN A 10 13.21 52.28 -38.54
N PHE A 11 13.31 53.26 -37.65
CA PHE A 11 13.12 53.20 -36.22
C PHE A 11 11.64 53.40 -35.87
N SER A 12 11.18 52.69 -34.86
CA SER A 12 10.15 53.17 -33.95
C SER A 12 10.35 52.55 -32.57
N ALA A 13 11.20 53.21 -31.77
CA ALA A 13 11.31 52.96 -30.34
C ALA A 13 10.21 53.75 -29.62
N ARG A 14 9.41 53.07 -28.80
CA ARG A 14 8.92 53.65 -27.55
C ARG A 14 9.18 52.67 -26.42
N ALA A 15 9.95 53.18 -25.46
CA ALA A 15 10.46 52.49 -24.30
C ALA A 15 9.35 52.12 -23.32
N GLY A 16 9.53 50.98 -22.68
CA GLY A 16 8.83 50.56 -21.47
C GLY A 16 9.68 49.53 -20.75
N VAL A 17 10.63 50.01 -19.94
CA VAL A 17 11.39 49.19 -18.99
C VAL A 17 10.64 49.26 -17.67
N VAL A 18 10.20 48.13 -17.11
CA VAL A 18 10.42 47.78 -15.70
C VAL A 18 10.46 46.24 -15.57
N ALA A 19 11.47 45.78 -14.85
CA ALA A 19 11.88 44.41 -14.62
C ALA A 19 10.87 43.55 -13.84
N ALA A 20 10.94 42.24 -14.04
CA ALA A 20 10.61 41.25 -13.03
C ALA A 20 11.60 40.08 -13.08
N VAL A 21 11.98 39.65 -11.89
CA VAL A 21 13.12 38.83 -11.50
C VAL A 21 12.90 37.34 -11.83
N ALA A 22 14.01 36.62 -12.02
CA ALA A 22 14.09 35.19 -12.28
C ALA A 22 13.37 34.29 -11.26
N ALA A 23 12.88 33.12 -11.71
CA ALA A 23 12.77 31.93 -10.87
C ALA A 23 12.84 30.63 -11.70
N ALA A 24 13.89 29.86 -11.40
CA ALA A 24 14.11 28.42 -11.54
C ALA A 24 13.28 27.60 -12.54
N GLY A 25 13.97 27.06 -13.55
CA GLY A 25 13.55 25.85 -14.24
C GLY A 25 13.65 24.65 -13.29
N VAL A 26 12.50 24.08 -12.93
CA VAL A 26 12.45 22.76 -12.28
C VAL A 26 12.41 21.73 -13.40
N VAL A 27 13.45 20.91 -13.44
CA VAL A 27 13.58 19.74 -14.29
C VAL A 27 12.39 18.82 -14.03
N GLY A 28 11.61 18.57 -15.08
CA GLY A 28 10.59 17.55 -15.09
C GLY A 28 11.24 16.17 -14.98
N LEU A 29 10.99 15.49 -13.86
CA LEU A 29 11.10 14.04 -13.76
C LEU A 29 9.69 13.48 -13.80
N ALA A 30 9.44 12.76 -14.90
CA ALA A 30 8.22 12.01 -15.12
C ALA A 30 8.04 10.95 -14.03
N ALA A 31 6.84 10.91 -13.47
CA ALA A 31 6.10 9.66 -13.34
C ALA A 31 4.61 10.01 -13.36
N PRO A 32 3.83 9.58 -14.37
CA PRO A 32 2.42 9.47 -14.16
C PRO A 32 2.24 8.34 -13.15
N SER A 33 1.96 8.69 -11.90
CA SER A 33 1.28 7.76 -11.02
C SER A 33 -0.10 7.53 -11.65
N THR A 34 -0.21 6.60 -12.59
CA THR A 34 -1.49 5.97 -12.87
C THR A 34 -1.78 5.07 -11.68
N ALA A 35 -2.08 5.69 -10.54
CA ALA A 35 -2.81 5.05 -9.48
C ALA A 35 -4.11 4.61 -10.14
N ILE A 36 -4.25 3.31 -10.39
CA ILE A 36 -5.48 2.69 -10.83
C ILE A 36 -6.50 3.01 -9.72
N PRO A 37 -7.46 3.93 -9.92
CA PRO A 37 -8.35 4.34 -8.85
C PRO A 37 -9.59 3.43 -8.93
N HIS A 38 -9.44 2.16 -8.57
CA HIS A 38 -10.56 1.22 -8.52
C HIS A 38 -10.51 0.36 -7.25
N ASN A 39 -10.57 1.03 -6.10
CA ASN A 39 -11.41 0.71 -4.96
C ASN A 39 -10.89 1.53 -3.77
N PRO A 40 -11.75 2.11 -2.93
CA PRO A 40 -11.32 2.64 -1.65
C PRO A 40 -11.02 1.44 -0.73
N ASP A 41 -9.91 0.78 -1.01
CA ASP A 41 -9.33 -0.20 -0.11
C ASP A 41 -8.73 0.59 1.06
N PHE A 42 -9.03 0.18 2.29
CA PHE A 42 -8.46 0.84 3.47
C PHE A 42 -7.07 0.25 3.73
N PRO A 43 -5.98 1.01 3.52
CA PRO A 43 -4.64 0.47 3.68
C PRO A 43 -4.35 0.18 5.15
N PHE A 44 -3.67 -0.93 5.40
CA PHE A 44 -3.05 -1.22 6.69
C PHE A 44 -1.68 -0.56 6.75
N THR A 45 -1.22 -0.24 7.96
CA THR A 45 0.22 -0.05 8.15
C THR A 45 0.96 -1.35 7.79
N PRO A 46 2.15 -1.30 7.17
CA PRO A 46 2.88 -2.51 6.83
C PRO A 46 3.23 -3.34 8.07
N THR A 47 3.13 -4.66 7.96
CA THR A 47 3.64 -5.58 8.99
C THR A 47 5.09 -5.93 8.70
N LEU A 48 5.94 -5.88 9.72
CA LEU A 48 7.34 -6.30 9.63
C LEU A 48 7.53 -7.48 10.58
N THR A 49 8.06 -8.60 10.09
CA THR A 49 8.27 -9.79 10.93
C THR A 49 9.59 -10.49 10.64
N ARG A 50 10.16 -11.09 11.70
CA ARG A 50 11.30 -12.00 11.60
C ARG A 50 10.82 -13.45 11.64
N LEU A 51 11.21 -14.23 10.65
CA LEU A 51 10.77 -15.63 10.49
C LEU A 51 11.70 -16.61 11.23
N ILE A 52 11.64 -16.61 12.56
CA ILE A 52 12.43 -17.49 13.43
C ILE A 52 11.96 -18.95 13.26
N PRO A 53 12.86 -19.96 13.25
CA PRO A 53 14.30 -19.91 13.58
C PRO A 53 15.24 -19.60 12.42
N THR A 54 14.72 -19.23 11.25
CA THR A 54 15.54 -18.93 10.07
C THR A 54 15.97 -17.46 10.03
N ASP A 55 16.98 -17.13 9.23
CA ASP A 55 17.40 -15.74 8.98
C ASP A 55 16.53 -15.01 7.94
N CYS A 56 15.29 -15.46 7.79
CA CYS A 56 14.34 -14.85 6.89
C CYS A 56 13.56 -13.71 7.56
N SER A 57 13.12 -12.77 6.73
CA SER A 57 12.21 -11.70 7.15
C SER A 57 11.12 -11.50 6.09
N ALA A 58 9.99 -10.94 6.53
CA ALA A 58 8.89 -10.64 5.64
C ALA A 58 8.30 -9.26 5.93
N ILE A 59 7.97 -8.55 4.86
CA ILE A 59 7.14 -7.35 4.86
C ILE A 59 5.78 -7.76 4.31
N ILE A 60 4.71 -7.41 5.02
CA ILE A 60 3.34 -7.70 4.62
C ILE A 60 2.62 -6.38 4.40
N ASP A 61 2.36 -6.05 3.14
CA ASP A 61 1.48 -4.96 2.75
C ASP A 61 0.06 -5.50 2.64
N ALA A 62 -0.90 -4.79 3.22
CA ALA A 62 -2.29 -5.21 3.19
C ALA A 62 -3.25 -4.05 3.00
N ALA A 63 -4.40 -4.35 2.40
CA ALA A 63 -5.50 -3.40 2.28
C ALA A 63 -6.84 -4.13 2.46
N ALA A 64 -7.76 -3.50 3.18
CA ALA A 64 -9.11 -4.03 3.33
C ALA A 64 -9.90 -3.80 2.04
N VAL A 65 -10.44 -4.85 1.45
CA VAL A 65 -11.21 -4.83 0.22
C VAL A 65 -12.70 -4.93 0.56
N ARG A 66 -13.51 -4.04 -0.01
CA ARG A 66 -14.97 -4.10 0.17
C ARG A 66 -15.53 -5.41 -0.38
N GLN A 67 -16.56 -5.92 0.29
CA GLN A 67 -17.29 -7.11 -0.13
C GLN A 67 -18.72 -6.72 -0.52
N GLU A 68 -19.36 -7.51 -1.36
CA GLU A 68 -20.76 -7.29 -1.77
C GLU A 68 -21.72 -7.42 -0.59
N LYS A 69 -21.37 -8.27 0.40
CA LYS A 69 -22.19 -8.51 1.58
C LYS A 69 -21.94 -7.43 2.64
N PRO A 70 -22.97 -6.72 3.12
CA PRO A 70 -22.85 -5.75 4.21
C PRO A 70 -22.23 -6.34 5.48
N GLY A 71 -21.43 -5.54 6.18
CA GLY A 71 -20.76 -5.95 7.42
C GLY A 71 -19.66 -7.00 7.23
N THR A 72 -19.18 -7.20 6.01
CA THR A 72 -18.05 -8.07 5.70
C THR A 72 -16.95 -7.31 4.97
N PHE A 73 -15.70 -7.73 5.16
CA PHE A 73 -14.56 -7.20 4.42
C PHE A 73 -13.63 -8.35 4.00
N GLY A 74 -12.87 -8.14 2.94
CA GLY A 74 -11.74 -8.99 2.57
C GLY A 74 -10.43 -8.29 2.89
N VAL A 75 -9.32 -9.01 2.86
CA VAL A 75 -7.99 -8.39 2.96
C VAL A 75 -7.14 -8.86 1.80
N ARG A 76 -6.71 -7.92 0.95
CA ARG A 76 -5.68 -8.18 -0.05
C ARG A 76 -4.33 -8.12 0.62
N VAL A 77 -3.53 -9.16 0.48
CA VAL A 77 -2.22 -9.29 1.10
C VAL A 77 -1.15 -9.43 0.02
N LYS A 78 -0.07 -8.67 0.16
CA LYS A 78 1.16 -8.82 -0.60
C LYS A 78 2.31 -9.07 0.36
N VAL A 79 2.99 -10.20 0.18
CA VAL A 79 4.14 -10.57 1.00
C VAL A 79 5.41 -10.35 0.19
N THR A 80 6.36 -9.62 0.77
CA THR A 80 7.73 -9.50 0.27
C THR A 80 8.64 -10.21 1.25
N GLN A 81 9.20 -11.35 0.85
CA GLN A 81 10.04 -12.21 1.69
C GLN A 81 11.50 -12.09 1.26
N THR A 82 12.42 -12.08 2.23
CA THR A 82 13.86 -12.07 2.01
C THR A 82 14.54 -13.14 2.87
N GLY A 83 15.68 -13.64 2.40
CA GLY A 83 16.40 -14.77 3.00
C GLY A 83 16.17 -16.08 2.23
N GLU A 84 16.94 -17.11 2.61
CA GLU A 84 16.87 -18.45 2.02
C GLU A 84 16.26 -19.44 3.02
N SER A 85 15.59 -20.47 2.50
CA SER A 85 15.05 -21.59 3.31
C SER A 85 14.15 -21.15 4.48
N CYS A 86 13.24 -20.20 4.24
CA CYS A 86 12.40 -19.65 5.29
C CYS A 86 11.49 -20.72 5.91
N ALA A 87 11.35 -20.69 7.24
CA ALA A 87 10.51 -21.61 7.97
C ALA A 87 9.04 -21.50 7.55
N ASP A 88 8.28 -22.58 7.68
CA ASP A 88 6.83 -22.57 7.44
C ASP A 88 6.13 -21.58 8.39
N TRP A 89 5.32 -20.71 7.81
CA TRP A 89 4.62 -19.66 8.54
C TRP A 89 3.27 -19.33 7.91
N LYS A 90 2.45 -18.57 8.65
CA LYS A 90 1.10 -18.19 8.23
C LYS A 90 0.92 -16.69 8.41
N VAL A 91 0.11 -16.10 7.55
CA VAL A 91 -0.43 -14.74 7.75
C VAL A 91 -1.85 -14.85 8.29
N ALA A 92 -2.18 -14.02 9.26
CA ALA A 92 -3.48 -13.95 9.89
C ALA A 92 -4.04 -12.54 9.83
N VAL A 93 -5.34 -12.45 9.58
CA VAL A 93 -6.15 -11.25 9.75
C VAL A 93 -6.94 -11.44 11.04
N ARG A 94 -6.78 -10.53 11.98
CA ARG A 94 -7.59 -10.46 13.20
C ARG A 94 -8.42 -9.19 13.16
N PHE A 95 -9.64 -9.23 13.68
CA PHE A 95 -10.46 -8.03 13.75
C PHE A 95 -11.22 -7.94 15.08
N LYS A 96 -11.66 -6.72 15.37
CA LYS A 96 -12.64 -6.41 16.41
C LYS A 96 -13.63 -5.37 15.90
N ASN A 97 -14.92 -5.67 15.97
CA ASN A 97 -15.97 -4.66 15.87
C ASN A 97 -15.97 -3.83 17.15
N LEU A 98 -15.69 -2.54 17.02
CA LEU A 98 -15.57 -1.61 18.16
C LEU A 98 -16.94 -1.21 18.74
N ASP A 99 -18.02 -1.42 17.98
CA ASP A 99 -19.37 -1.07 18.38
C ASP A 99 -20.06 -2.22 19.13
N THR A 100 -19.82 -3.46 18.71
CA THR A 100 -20.42 -4.67 19.31
C THR A 100 -19.46 -5.43 20.24
N GLY A 101 -18.15 -5.20 20.11
CA GLY A 101 -17.12 -5.95 20.82
C GLY A 101 -16.78 -7.31 20.23
N TYR A 102 -17.51 -7.78 19.20
CA TYR A 102 -17.25 -9.04 18.52
C TYR A 102 -15.85 -9.04 17.89
N ALA A 103 -15.09 -10.11 18.11
CA ALA A 103 -13.74 -10.27 17.59
C ALA A 103 -13.55 -11.68 17.05
N ASP A 104 -12.86 -11.79 15.93
CA ASP A 104 -12.57 -13.06 15.26
C ASP A 104 -11.36 -12.87 14.33
N GLY A 105 -11.03 -13.90 13.56
CA GLY A 105 -10.01 -13.79 12.53
C GLY A 105 -9.92 -15.02 11.63
N GLN A 106 -9.01 -14.92 10.66
CA GLN A 106 -8.71 -15.97 9.70
C GLN A 106 -7.21 -15.99 9.41
N GLN A 107 -6.67 -17.17 9.10
CA GLN A 107 -5.25 -17.34 8.82
C GLN A 107 -5.00 -18.27 7.64
N HIS A 108 -3.91 -18.02 6.92
CA HIS A 108 -3.53 -18.73 5.71
C HIS A 108 -2.03 -19.01 5.69
N PRO A 109 -1.59 -20.20 5.24
CA PRO A 109 -0.19 -20.49 5.08
C PRO A 109 0.44 -19.63 3.98
N VAL A 110 1.72 -19.32 4.14
CA VAL A 110 2.52 -18.60 3.14
C VAL A 110 3.61 -19.54 2.63
N VAL A 111 3.70 -19.68 1.31
CA VAL A 111 4.73 -20.49 0.64
C VAL A 111 5.39 -19.62 -0.42
N ASN A 112 6.72 -19.42 -0.32
CA ASN A 112 7.50 -18.60 -1.25
C ASN A 112 6.91 -17.20 -1.46
N GLY A 113 6.47 -16.54 -0.39
CA GLY A 113 5.83 -15.21 -0.45
C GLY A 113 4.42 -15.21 -1.05
N VAL A 114 3.82 -16.38 -1.30
CA VAL A 114 2.45 -16.50 -1.82
C VAL A 114 1.52 -17.03 -0.75
N VAL A 115 0.46 -16.27 -0.46
CA VAL A 115 -0.60 -16.67 0.48
C VAL A 115 -1.45 -17.79 -0.16
N GLN A 116 -1.44 -18.96 0.46
CA GLN A 116 -2.10 -20.15 -0.05
C GLN A 116 -3.60 -20.16 0.27
N HIS A 117 -4.36 -20.89 -0.54
CA HIS A 117 -5.82 -21.05 -0.38
C HIS A 117 -6.59 -19.72 -0.43
N THR A 118 -6.05 -18.75 -1.17
CA THR A 118 -6.68 -17.46 -1.45
C THR A 118 -6.86 -17.29 -2.95
N VAL A 119 -7.81 -16.44 -3.34
CA VAL A 119 -7.96 -16.00 -4.73
C VAL A 119 -7.25 -14.66 -4.84
N ASP A 120 -6.27 -14.54 -5.74
CA ASP A 120 -5.49 -13.32 -5.98
C ASP A 120 -4.83 -12.70 -4.73
N GLY A 121 -4.43 -13.54 -3.76
CA GLY A 121 -3.86 -13.06 -2.49
C GLY A 121 -4.88 -12.36 -1.59
N VAL A 122 -6.17 -12.47 -1.90
CA VAL A 122 -7.26 -11.90 -1.10
C VAL A 122 -7.78 -12.96 -0.15
N ILE A 123 -7.59 -12.69 1.15
CA ILE A 123 -8.16 -13.47 2.24
C ILE A 123 -9.61 -13.02 2.42
N VAL A 124 -10.54 -13.91 2.04
CA VAL A 124 -12.00 -13.75 2.18
C VAL A 124 -12.58 -15.01 2.81
N GLY A 125 -13.57 -14.88 3.70
CA GLY A 125 -14.23 -16.06 4.28
C GLY A 125 -14.90 -15.85 5.63
N PHE A 126 -15.35 -16.95 6.25
CA PHE A 126 -15.79 -16.97 7.64
C PHE A 126 -14.62 -16.55 8.54
N GLY A 127 -14.82 -15.54 9.40
CA GLY A 127 -13.72 -14.89 10.12
C GLY A 127 -13.29 -13.53 9.54
N THR A 128 -14.06 -12.94 8.61
CA THR A 128 -13.96 -11.51 8.23
C THR A 128 -15.32 -10.78 8.18
N ALA A 129 -16.30 -11.27 8.94
CA ALA A 129 -17.65 -10.73 9.05
C ALA A 129 -17.90 -10.06 10.42
N PRO A 130 -17.23 -8.93 10.73
CA PRO A 130 -17.37 -8.24 12.02
C PRO A 130 -18.78 -7.69 12.26
N GLY A 131 -19.62 -7.62 11.23
CA GLY A 131 -20.91 -6.93 11.27
C GLY A 131 -20.77 -5.45 10.89
N LEU A 132 -21.90 -4.75 10.86
CA LEU A 132 -21.96 -3.32 10.58
C LEU A 132 -21.24 -2.52 11.67
N GLY A 133 -20.71 -1.36 11.30
CA GLY A 133 -20.10 -0.41 12.24
C GLY A 133 -18.58 -0.31 12.11
N ARG A 134 -17.94 0.20 13.17
CA ARG A 134 -16.49 0.45 13.21
C ARG A 134 -15.71 -0.83 13.48
N VAL A 135 -14.67 -1.06 12.70
CA VAL A 135 -13.82 -2.24 12.77
C VAL A 135 -12.37 -1.81 12.93
N GLU A 136 -11.69 -2.39 13.90
CA GLU A 136 -10.23 -2.42 13.98
C GLU A 136 -9.77 -3.78 13.45
N ALA A 137 -8.83 -3.80 12.51
CA ALA A 137 -8.25 -5.01 11.97
C ALA A 137 -6.72 -4.97 12.10
N ARG A 138 -6.11 -6.14 12.23
CA ARG A 138 -4.67 -6.33 12.36
C ARG A 138 -4.17 -7.47 11.49
N ILE A 139 -2.97 -7.29 10.92
CA ILE A 139 -2.23 -8.33 10.22
C ILE A 139 -1.17 -8.88 11.16
N VAL A 140 -1.10 -10.21 11.24
CA VAL A 140 -0.22 -10.93 12.16
C VAL A 140 0.47 -12.07 11.41
N ALA A 141 1.76 -12.23 11.63
CA ALA A 141 2.52 -13.40 11.23
C ALA A 141 2.54 -14.44 12.36
N LEU A 142 2.27 -15.69 12.00
CA LEU A 142 2.24 -16.82 12.91
C LEU A 142 3.26 -17.87 12.48
N ASP A 143 3.87 -18.54 13.43
CA ASP A 143 4.68 -19.73 13.16
C ASP A 143 3.80 -20.94 12.78
N SER A 144 4.43 -22.05 12.43
CA SER A 144 3.73 -23.30 12.08
C SER A 144 2.84 -23.86 13.20
N LYS A 145 3.03 -23.39 14.45
CA LYS A 145 2.26 -23.77 15.65
C LYS A 145 1.25 -22.71 16.07
N ASP A 146 0.92 -21.77 15.18
CA ASP A 146 -0.06 -20.69 15.38
C ASP A 146 0.32 -19.69 16.49
N ARG A 147 1.61 -19.60 16.83
CA ARG A 147 2.11 -18.60 17.77
C ARG A 147 2.52 -17.35 17.03
N GLU A 148 2.17 -16.19 17.57
CA GLU A 148 2.63 -14.91 17.01
C GLU A 148 4.15 -14.85 17.02
N MET A 149 4.69 -14.45 15.88
CA MET A 149 6.13 -14.26 15.71
C MET A 149 6.54 -12.88 16.23
N GLU A 150 7.85 -12.66 16.35
CA GLU A 150 8.38 -11.32 16.60
C GLU A 150 8.02 -10.42 15.41
N GLN A 151 7.24 -9.38 15.67
CA GLN A 151 6.72 -8.50 14.62
C GLN A 151 6.30 -7.13 15.11
N ILE A 152 6.19 -6.21 14.16
CA ILE A 152 5.41 -4.99 14.25
C ILE A 152 4.14 -5.22 13.43
N SER A 153 3.01 -5.44 14.11
CA SER A 153 1.73 -5.76 13.46
C SER A 153 1.18 -4.57 12.68
N GLY A 154 0.78 -4.82 11.43
CA GLY A 154 0.04 -3.86 10.62
C GLY A 154 -1.38 -3.70 11.14
N THR A 155 -1.92 -2.49 11.13
CA THR A 155 -3.26 -2.18 11.63
C THR A 155 -4.03 -1.26 10.69
N ALA A 156 -5.36 -1.39 10.69
CA ALA A 156 -6.27 -0.51 10.00
C ALA A 156 -7.56 -0.34 10.81
N THR A 157 -8.17 0.84 10.72
CA THR A 157 -9.50 1.11 11.30
C THR A 157 -10.39 1.71 10.23
N PHE A 158 -11.57 1.13 10.04
CA PHE A 158 -12.54 1.56 9.02
C PHE A 158 -13.97 1.27 9.46
N THR A 159 -14.95 1.74 8.68
CA THR A 159 -16.38 1.52 8.95
C THR A 159 -16.98 0.65 7.85
N LEU A 160 -17.76 -0.35 8.24
CA LEU A 160 -18.52 -1.21 7.33
C LEU A 160 -20.00 -0.85 7.35
N SER A 161 -20.57 -0.83 6.15
CA SER A 161 -21.97 -0.55 5.84
C SER A 161 -22.67 -1.75 5.22
#